data_AF-A0A1S2K102-F1
#
_entry.id   AF-A0A1S2K102-F1
#
_cell.length_a   1.000
_cell.length_b   1.000
_cell.length_c   1.000
_cell.angle_alpha   90.00
_cell.angle_beta   90.00
_cell.angle_gamma   90.00
#
_symmetry.space_group_name_H-M   'P 1'
#
loop_
_entity.id
_entity.type
_entity.pdbx_description
1 polymer ?
#
loop_
_entity_poly.entity_id
_entity_poly.type
_entity_poly.pdbx_seq_one_letter_code
_entity_poly.pdbx_strand_id
1 'polypeptide(L)'
;MSYARLGQSGSDVYVFMDISGHLECCLCALMPVGRILPGSFRAHCTQGMVDHLAEHEAAGHHVPDYVVPELPADDAENFPRAKGGEPE
;
A
#
# COMPACT_ATOMS: atom_id res chain seq x y z
N MET A 1 0.74 0.23 11.05
CA MET A 1 -0.26 -0.85 10.92
C MET A 1 0.00 -1.61 9.63
N SER A 2 -0.29 -2.91 9.59
CA SER A 2 -0.21 -3.72 8.37
C SER A 2 -1.62 -4.03 7.87
N TYR A 3 -1.94 -3.60 6.64
CA TYR A 3 -3.23 -3.84 6.00
C TYR A 3 -3.31 -5.24 5.40
N ALA A 4 -2.27 -5.69 4.71
CA ALA A 4 -2.16 -7.06 4.21
C ALA A 4 -0.88 -7.69 4.76
N ARG A 5 -0.77 -9.02 4.76
CA ARG A 5 0.49 -9.73 5.03
C ARG A 5 0.63 -10.91 4.08
N LEU A 6 1.83 -11.11 3.54
CA LEU A 6 2.12 -12.25 2.67
C LEU A 6 1.75 -13.57 3.33
N GLY A 7 0.95 -14.38 2.63
CA GLY A 7 0.47 -15.69 3.07
C GLY A 7 -0.67 -15.65 4.09
N GLN A 8 -1.03 -14.49 4.64
CA GLN A 8 -2.23 -14.37 5.48
C GLN A 8 -3.46 -14.44 4.60
N SER A 9 -4.35 -15.40 4.87
CA SER A 9 -5.55 -15.67 4.04
C SER A 9 -5.25 -15.93 2.55
N GLY A 10 -4.02 -16.34 2.22
CA GLY A 10 -3.59 -16.53 0.82
C GLY A 10 -3.17 -15.25 0.10
N SER A 11 -2.98 -14.14 0.82
CA SER A 11 -2.55 -12.86 0.23
C SER A 11 -1.18 -12.96 -0.44
N ASP A 12 -1.09 -12.51 -1.69
CA ASP A 12 0.16 -12.36 -2.43
C ASP A 12 0.79 -10.97 -2.24
N VAL A 13 0.13 -10.09 -1.47
CA VAL A 13 0.60 -8.72 -1.18
C VAL A 13 0.92 -8.53 0.30
N TYR A 14 1.90 -7.66 0.57
CA TYR A 14 2.22 -7.19 1.91
C TYR A 14 2.19 -5.67 1.96
N VAL A 15 1.12 -5.10 2.52
CA VAL A 15 0.91 -3.64 2.57
C VAL A 15 0.95 -3.16 4.01
N PHE A 16 1.77 -2.14 4.28
CA PHE A 16 1.82 -1.50 5.59
C PHE A 16 2.11 0.00 5.46
N MET A 17 1.73 0.75 6.49
CA MET A 17 2.10 2.16 6.63
C MET A 17 3.52 2.26 7.21
N ASP A 18 4.45 2.80 6.42
CA ASP A 18 5.84 3.04 6.84
C ASP A 18 5.95 4.26 7.77
N ILE A 19 6.93 4.24 8.66
CA ILE A 19 7.21 5.35 9.59
C ILE A 19 7.61 6.65 8.87
N SER A 20 8.03 6.57 7.61
CA SER A 20 8.36 7.73 6.78
C SER A 20 7.13 8.37 6.12
N GLY A 21 5.91 7.91 6.43
CA GLY A 21 4.68 8.56 5.99
C GLY A 21 4.19 8.15 4.60
N HIS A 22 4.43 6.90 4.19
CA HIS A 22 3.94 6.36 2.92
C HIS A 22 3.43 4.94 3.11
N LEU A 23 2.51 4.51 2.25
CA LEU A 23 2.09 3.12 2.17
C LEU A 23 3.10 2.35 1.34
N GLU A 24 3.63 1.26 1.87
CA GLU A 24 4.57 0.40 1.15
C GLU A 24 3.90 -0.96 0.86
N CYS A 25 3.90 -1.34 -0.42
CA CYS A 25 3.66 -2.72 -0.85
C CYS A 25 5.02 -3.41 -0.96
N CYS A 26 5.38 -4.12 0.10
CA CYS A 26 6.66 -4.77 0.27
C CYS A 26 6.69 -6.10 -0.47
N LEU A 27 7.84 -6.45 -1.06
CA LEU A 27 8.03 -7.65 -1.86
C LEU A 27 7.03 -7.76 -3.03
N CYS A 28 6.76 -6.63 -3.68
CA CYS A 28 5.83 -6.53 -4.79
C CYS A 28 6.33 -7.35 -6.00
N ALA A 29 5.53 -8.32 -6.44
CA ALA A 29 5.81 -9.16 -7.60
C ALA A 29 5.78 -8.39 -8.94
N LEU A 30 5.10 -7.23 -8.99
CA LEU A 30 5.01 -6.38 -10.18
C LEU A 30 6.24 -5.45 -10.33
N MET A 31 6.98 -5.23 -9.25
CA MET A 31 8.16 -4.38 -9.26
C MET A 31 9.41 -5.20 -9.57
N PRO A 32 10.35 -4.65 -10.37
CA PRO A 32 11.58 -5.35 -10.69
C PRO A 32 12.37 -5.65 -9.41
N VAL A 33 12.74 -6.93 -9.24
CA VAL A 33 13.58 -7.40 -8.14
C VAL A 33 14.97 -6.77 -8.31
N GLY A 34 15.43 -6.02 -7.31
CA GLY A 34 16.79 -5.49 -7.29
C GLY A 34 17.82 -6.59 -7.04
N ARG A 35 19.11 -6.24 -7.08
CA ARG A 35 20.21 -7.22 -6.84
C ARG A 35 20.23 -7.80 -5.41
N ILE A 36 19.61 -7.13 -4.44
CA ILE A 36 19.77 -7.43 -3.01
C ILE A 36 18.41 -7.65 -2.31
N LEU A 37 17.36 -6.96 -2.75
CA LEU A 37 16.01 -7.09 -2.18
C LEU A 37 14.95 -7.07 -3.30
N PRO A 38 13.80 -7.74 -3.09
CA PRO A 38 12.67 -7.65 -4.00
C PRO A 38 12.13 -6.22 -4.08
N GLY A 39 11.46 -5.92 -5.20
CA GLY A 39 10.92 -4.58 -5.43
C GLY A 39 9.87 -4.21 -4.38
N SER A 40 9.81 -2.94 -4.00
CA SER A 40 8.73 -2.39 -3.19
C SER A 40 8.07 -1.25 -3.97
N PHE A 41 6.75 -1.20 -3.93
CA PHE A 41 5.99 -0.05 -4.42
C PHE A 41 5.66 0.88 -3.25
N ARG A 42 5.78 2.19 -3.46
CA ARG A 42 5.54 3.21 -2.43
C ARG A 42 4.47 4.18 -2.92
N ALA A 43 3.37 4.25 -2.19
CA ALA A 43 2.29 5.19 -2.46
C ALA A 43 2.28 6.31 -1.42
N HIS A 44 2.20 7.55 -1.89
CA HIS A 44 2.08 8.76 -1.07
C HIS A 44 0.63 9.23 -0.91
N CYS A 45 -0.32 8.41 -1.33
CA CYS A 45 -1.75 8.60 -1.12
C CYS A 45 -2.44 7.24 -1.11
N THR A 46 -3.60 7.18 -0.49
CA THR A 46 -4.41 5.95 -0.42
C THR A 46 -4.82 5.45 -1.80
N GLN A 47 -5.28 6.37 -2.67
CA GLN A 47 -5.71 6.01 -4.02
C GLN A 47 -4.58 5.35 -4.82
N GLY A 48 -3.33 5.83 -4.69
CA GLY A 48 -2.20 5.23 -5.38
C GLY A 48 -1.89 3.80 -4.94
N MET A 49 -2.17 3.46 -3.68
CA MET A 49 -2.06 2.06 -3.22
C MET A 49 -3.22 1.21 -3.72
N VAL A 50 -4.44 1.74 -3.71
CA VAL A 50 -5.63 1.04 -4.25
C VAL A 50 -5.46 0.73 -5.74
N ASP A 51 -5.00 1.71 -6.53
CA ASP A 51 -4.75 1.53 -7.95
C ASP A 51 -3.69 0.46 -8.21
N HIS A 52 -2.62 0.44 -7.39
CA HIS A 52 -1.59 -0.59 -7.47
C HIS A 52 -2.10 -1.99 -7.08
N LEU A 53 -2.99 -2.08 -6.08
CA LEU A 53 -3.64 -3.35 -5.73
C LEU A 53 -4.52 -3.88 -6.88
N ALA A 54 -5.19 -3.00 -7.62
CA ALA A 54 -5.92 -3.41 -8.82
C ALA A 54 -5.00 -3.96 -9.91
N GLU A 55 -3.75 -3.48 -10.03
CA GLU A 55 -2.74 -4.08 -10.91
C GLU A 55 -2.37 -5.51 -10.47
N HIS A 56 -2.30 -5.76 -9.16
CA HIS A 56 -2.07 -7.11 -8.62
C HIS A 56 -3.21 -8.06 -8.99
N GLU A 57 -4.46 -7.65 -8.81
CA GLU A 57 -5.63 -8.43 -9.21
C GLU A 57 -5.64 -8.70 -10.73
N ALA A 58 -5.33 -7.68 -11.54
CA ALA A 58 -5.24 -7.81 -13.00
C ALA A 58 -4.12 -8.77 -13.46
N ALA A 59 -3.03 -8.88 -12.68
CA ALA A 59 -1.97 -9.85 -12.90
C ALA A 59 -2.30 -11.26 -12.40
N GLY A 60 -3.44 -11.45 -11.73
CA GLY A 60 -3.89 -12.73 -11.18
C GLY A 60 -3.35 -13.04 -9.78
N HIS A 61 -2.78 -12.04 -9.09
CA HIS A 61 -2.39 -12.17 -7.69
C HIS A 61 -3.61 -12.02 -6.77
N HIS A 62 -3.59 -12.70 -5.63
CA HIS A 62 -4.63 -12.59 -4.62
C HIS A 62 -4.39 -11.38 -3.72
N VAL A 63 -5.27 -10.37 -3.84
CA VAL A 63 -5.40 -9.27 -2.89
C VAL A 63 -6.58 -9.57 -1.97
N PRO A 64 -6.41 -9.52 -0.64
CA PRO A 64 -7.53 -9.76 0.25
C PRO A 64 -8.60 -8.66 0.15
N ASP A 65 -9.87 -9.07 0.02
CA ASP A 65 -11.02 -8.19 -0.21
C ASP A 65 -11.20 -7.08 0.83
N TYR A 66 -10.67 -7.27 2.04
CA TYR A 66 -10.78 -6.29 3.13
C TYR A 66 -9.77 -5.14 3.02
N VAL A 67 -8.67 -5.31 2.27
CA VAL A 67 -7.59 -4.30 2.19
C VAL A 67 -8.04 -3.06 1.42
N VAL A 68 -8.72 -3.25 0.29
CA VAL A 68 -9.21 -2.17 -0.58
C VAL A 68 -10.21 -1.24 0.13
N PRO A 69 -11.18 -1.72 0.94
CA PRO A 69 -12.06 -0.84 1.71
C PRO A 69 -11.43 -0.28 3.01
N GLU A 70 -10.50 -0.99 3.65
CA GLU A 70 -9.82 -0.50 4.87
C GLU A 70 -8.88 0.68 4.59
N LEU A 71 -8.14 0.64 3.48
CA LEU A 71 -7.21 1.70 3.11
C LEU A 71 -7.87 3.10 3.03
N PRO A 72 -9.01 3.30 2.33
CA PRO A 72 -9.78 4.54 2.34
C PRO A 72 -10.40 4.90 3.69
N ALA A 73 -10.78 3.91 4.50
CA ALA A 73 -11.33 4.17 5.83
C ALA A 73 -10.28 4.86 6.73
N ASP A 74 -9.02 4.48 6.57
CA ASP A 74 -7.89 5.01 7.32
C ASP A 74 -7.14 6.14 6.57
N ASP A 75 -7.62 6.63 5.42
CA ASP A 75 -6.95 7.67 4.62
C ASP A 75 -6.61 8.92 5.43
N ALA A 76 -7.53 9.36 6.29
CA ALA A 76 -7.33 10.54 7.14
C ALA A 76 -6.22 10.34 8.19
N GLU A 77 -6.00 9.10 8.63
CA GLU A 77 -4.92 8.73 9.56
C GLU A 77 -3.59 8.49 8.81
N ASN A 78 -3.64 7.83 7.66
CA ASN A 78 -2.49 7.55 6.81
C ASN A 78 -1.88 8.82 6.20
N PHE A 79 -2.74 9.71 5.70
CA PHE A 79 -2.36 10.94 5.00
C PHE A 79 -3.09 12.12 5.60
N PRO A 80 -2.73 12.55 6.83
CA PRO A 80 -3.32 13.71 7.44
C PRO A 80 -3.03 14.91 6.54
N ARG A 81 -4.08 15.47 5.92
CA ARG A 81 -3.94 16.71 5.16
C ARG A 81 -3.38 17.74 6.12
N ALA A 82 -2.22 18.31 5.79
CA ALA A 82 -1.66 19.40 6.56
C ALA A 82 -2.79 20.42 6.76
N LYS A 83 -3.19 20.63 8.02
CA LYS A 83 -4.07 21.76 8.34
C LYS A 83 -3.37 22.97 7.77
N GLY A 84 -4.07 23.67 6.88
CA GLY A 84 -3.48 24.69 6.01
C GLY A 84 -2.50 25.54 6.79
N GLY A 85 -1.29 25.69 6.24
CA GLY A 85 -0.44 26.79 6.65
C GLY A 85 -1.22 28.07 6.41
N GLU A 86 -1.76 28.65 7.48
CA GLU A 86 -2.14 30.05 7.51
C GLU A 86 -0.86 30.84 7.19
N PRO A 87 -0.85 31.66 6.13
CA PRO A 87 0.25 32.59 5.92
C PRO A 87 0.19 33.65 7.04
N GLU A 88 1.22 33.66 7.89
CA GLU A 88 1.53 34.80 8.77
C GLU A 88 1.86 36.06 7.97
#